data_AF-A0A7S2U5M8-F1
#
_entry.id   AF-A0A7S2U5M8-F1
#
_cell.length_a   1.000
_cell.length_b   1.000
_cell.length_c   1.000
_cell.angle_alpha   90.00
_cell.angle_beta   90.00
_cell.angle_gamma   90.00
#
_symmetry.space_group_name_H-M   'P 1'
#
loop_
_entity.id
_entity.type
_entity.pdbx_description
1 polymer ?
#
loop_
_entity_poly.entity_id
_entity_poly.type
_entity_poly.pdbx_seq_one_letter_code
_entity_poly.pdbx_strand_id
1 'polypeptide(L)'
;SAHSSQTTTGQTPARAFRAAGQTVAGGGINDLARNGVELTMWPCEGSTRQQFFWNQTSDHLQVYGHDWLGAPTISCVSKTMDESFLGLTLTACDKTAGTFGTRYVATSNTGQVNIFLKSDTRKCLIVKPLGNGGGAYGPRGGAQVTYGHCSHGGAVWTMNKETG
;
A
#
# COMPACT_ATOMS: atom_id res chain seq x y z
N SER A 1 -26.02 -11.35 44.46
CA SER A 1 -25.69 -12.31 43.39
C SER A 1 -26.96 -12.58 42.59
N ALA A 2 -27.12 -12.38 41.28
CA ALA A 2 -26.29 -11.89 40.17
C ALA A 2 -27.28 -11.20 39.19
N HIS A 3 -27.17 -9.89 38.96
CA HIS A 3 -26.79 -9.23 37.69
C HIS A 3 -27.46 -9.76 36.41
N SER A 4 -28.42 -8.96 35.94
CA SER A 4 -29.13 -9.04 34.67
C SER A 4 -28.33 -8.46 33.51
N SER A 5 -28.50 -9.08 32.35
CA SER A 5 -27.87 -8.85 31.06
C SER A 5 -27.95 -7.40 30.57
N GLN A 6 -26.81 -6.80 30.23
CA GLN A 6 -26.72 -5.59 29.41
C GLN A 6 -26.34 -5.96 27.97
N THR A 7 -27.25 -5.60 27.06
CA THR A 7 -27.02 -5.47 25.63
C THR A 7 -25.89 -4.48 25.37
N THR A 8 -24.81 -4.89 24.71
CA THR A 8 -23.86 -3.96 24.10
C THR A 8 -23.62 -4.32 22.64
N THR A 9 -24.05 -3.40 21.80
CA THR A 9 -23.75 -3.26 20.38
C THR A 9 -22.24 -3.35 20.15
N GLY A 10 -21.76 -4.47 19.62
CA GLY A 10 -20.38 -4.62 19.16
C GLY A 10 -20.18 -3.98 17.79
N GLN A 11 -20.25 -2.64 17.71
CA GLN A 11 -19.57 -1.92 16.64
C GLN A 11 -18.09 -2.31 16.72
N THR A 12 -17.62 -3.07 15.74
CA THR A 12 -16.19 -3.34 15.62
C THR A 12 -15.55 -2.00 15.25
N PRO A 13 -14.69 -1.41 16.10
CA PRO A 13 -14.07 -0.14 15.75
C PRO A 13 -13.11 -0.39 14.59
N ALA A 14 -13.39 0.25 13.45
CA ALA A 14 -12.48 0.34 12.33
C ALA A 14 -11.12 0.83 12.85
N ARG A 15 -10.11 -0.04 12.83
CA ARG A 15 -8.74 0.33 13.21
C ARG A 15 -8.06 0.98 12.00
N ALA A 16 -8.44 2.21 11.71
CA ALA A 16 -7.57 3.15 11.02
C ALA A 16 -6.39 3.49 11.96
N PHE A 17 -5.13 3.35 11.52
CA PHE A 17 -3.96 3.80 12.29
C PHE A 17 -3.93 5.34 12.23
N ARG A 18 -4.17 6.08 13.32
CA ARG A 18 -3.36 6.40 14.52
C ARG A 18 -2.11 7.22 14.21
N ALA A 19 -2.10 8.46 14.68
CA ALA A 19 -1.07 9.47 14.45
C ALA A 19 0.33 9.05 14.98
N ALA A 20 1.36 9.76 14.51
CA ALA A 20 2.74 9.57 14.91
C ALA A 20 2.92 9.56 16.45
N GLY A 21 3.68 8.59 16.98
CA GLY A 21 4.03 8.50 18.41
C GLY A 21 3.31 7.44 19.25
N GLN A 22 2.50 6.56 18.65
CA GLN A 22 1.82 5.47 19.39
C GLN A 22 2.64 4.16 19.39
N THR A 23 2.86 3.58 20.58
CA THR A 23 3.54 2.27 20.75
C THR A 23 2.65 1.13 20.25
N VAL A 24 3.19 0.25 19.40
CA VAL A 24 2.45 -0.87 18.79
C VAL A 24 2.86 -2.20 19.44
N ALA A 25 1.87 -3.00 19.84
CA ALA A 25 2.08 -4.41 20.18
C ALA A 25 2.05 -5.23 18.87
N GLY A 26 3.23 -5.64 18.38
CA GLY A 26 3.39 -6.44 17.17
C GLY A 26 3.27 -5.60 15.89
N GLY A 27 4.40 -5.36 15.22
CA GLY A 27 4.41 -4.62 13.95
C GLY A 27 5.71 -3.87 13.66
N GLY A 28 6.58 -3.70 14.66
CA GLY A 28 7.91 -3.11 14.51
C GLY A 28 7.91 -1.66 14.01
N ILE A 29 9.07 -1.03 14.13
CA ILE A 29 9.34 0.24 13.45
C ILE A 29 9.40 -0.05 11.94
N ASN A 30 8.71 0.74 11.11
CA ASN A 30 8.83 0.63 9.66
C ASN A 30 10.15 1.27 9.19
N ASP A 31 11.20 0.46 9.15
CA ASP A 31 12.53 0.80 8.65
C ASP A 31 12.66 0.68 7.12
N LEU A 32 11.56 0.37 6.42
CA LEU A 32 11.53 0.19 4.97
C LEU A 32 10.84 1.33 4.21
N ALA A 33 10.36 2.38 4.91
CA ALA A 33 9.81 3.58 4.28
C ALA A 33 10.90 4.53 3.70
N ARG A 34 11.88 3.97 2.98
CA ARG A 34 13.06 4.69 2.48
C ARG A 34 13.11 4.70 0.95
N ASN A 35 13.71 5.73 0.39
CA ASN A 35 13.97 5.82 -1.04
C ASN A 35 14.78 4.60 -1.54
N GLY A 36 14.38 4.07 -2.71
CA GLY A 36 15.03 2.92 -3.35
C GLY A 36 14.53 1.55 -2.88
N VAL A 37 13.67 1.48 -1.86
CA VAL A 37 13.06 0.22 -1.44
C VAL A 37 11.98 -0.20 -2.43
N GLU A 38 12.01 -1.46 -2.87
CA GLU A 38 11.03 -2.02 -3.80
C GLU A 38 9.64 -2.14 -3.16
N LEU A 39 8.61 -1.79 -3.93
CA LEU A 39 7.22 -2.01 -3.57
C LEU A 39 6.79 -3.42 -4.01
N THR A 40 6.56 -4.28 -3.01
CA THR A 40 6.17 -5.68 -3.22
C THR A 40 4.83 -6.00 -2.56
N MET A 41 4.13 -6.97 -3.13
CA MET A 41 3.00 -7.65 -2.52
C MET A 41 3.48 -8.74 -1.55
N TRP A 42 2.96 -8.69 -0.32
CA TRP A 42 3.21 -9.63 0.76
C TRP A 42 1.89 -10.04 1.43
N PRO A 43 1.78 -11.23 2.06
CA PRO A 43 0.61 -11.59 2.84
C PRO A 43 0.24 -10.51 3.87
N CYS A 44 -1.05 -10.19 3.98
CA CYS A 44 -1.54 -9.19 4.93
C CYS A 44 -1.32 -9.66 6.37
N GLU A 45 -0.37 -9.05 7.07
CA GLU A 45 0.00 -9.39 8.45
C GLU A 45 -0.23 -8.21 9.42
N GLY A 46 -0.72 -7.08 8.92
CA GLY A 46 -1.02 -5.89 9.72
C GLY A 46 0.22 -5.08 10.12
N SER A 47 1.37 -5.33 9.50
CA SER A 47 2.59 -4.56 9.72
C SER A 47 2.41 -3.09 9.29
N THR A 48 3.09 -2.18 9.98
CA THR A 48 3.21 -0.77 9.59
C THR A 48 3.82 -0.59 8.18
N ARG A 49 4.56 -1.60 7.69
CA ARG A 49 5.10 -1.66 6.31
C ARG A 49 4.04 -1.84 5.22
N GLN A 50 2.85 -2.28 5.59
CA GLN A 50 1.74 -2.56 4.67
C GLN A 50 0.71 -1.43 4.62
N GLN A 51 1.00 -0.31 5.29
CA GLN A 51 0.08 0.81 5.41
C GLN A 51 0.53 1.93 4.48
N PHE A 52 -0.32 2.24 3.51
CA PHE A 52 -0.14 3.32 2.56
C PHE A 52 -1.25 4.33 2.76
N PHE A 53 -0.88 5.61 2.71
CA PHE A 53 -1.80 6.72 2.85
C PHE A 53 -1.95 7.44 1.52
N TRP A 54 -3.18 7.69 1.11
CA TRP A 54 -3.45 8.55 -0.03
C TRP A 54 -3.49 10.01 0.41
N ASN A 55 -2.48 10.78 0.04
CA ASN A 55 -2.49 12.22 0.31
C ASN A 55 -3.44 12.92 -0.67
N GLN A 56 -4.60 13.39 -0.20
CA GLN A 56 -5.62 13.98 -1.07
C GLN A 56 -5.20 15.33 -1.69
N THR A 57 -4.20 16.02 -1.14
CA THR A 57 -3.72 17.30 -1.66
C THR A 57 -2.70 17.10 -2.78
N SER A 58 -1.78 16.14 -2.62
CA SER A 58 -0.71 15.87 -3.59
C SER A 58 -0.99 14.67 -4.50
N ASP A 59 -2.03 13.89 -4.21
CA ASP A 59 -2.36 12.60 -4.85
C ASP A 59 -1.24 11.56 -4.80
N HIS A 60 -0.29 11.72 -3.89
CA HIS A 60 0.75 10.72 -3.68
C HIS A 60 0.26 9.57 -2.80
N LEU A 61 0.69 8.36 -3.14
CA LEU A 61 0.63 7.21 -2.23
C LEU A 61 1.87 7.23 -1.34
N GLN A 62 1.66 7.51 -0.05
CA GLN A 62 2.69 7.74 0.95
C GLN A 62 2.84 6.54 1.88
N VAL A 63 4.07 6.28 2.32
CA VAL A 63 4.38 5.33 3.39
C VAL A 63 5.22 6.03 4.44
N TYR A 64 4.85 5.82 5.70
CA TYR A 64 5.51 6.42 6.86
C TYR A 64 6.40 5.40 7.55
N GLY A 65 7.56 5.84 8.02
CA GLY A 65 8.48 5.00 8.75
C GLY A 65 9.68 5.78 9.29
N HIS A 66 10.82 5.11 9.38
CA HIS A 66 12.07 5.67 9.87
C HIS A 66 13.24 5.28 8.98
N ASP A 67 14.29 6.09 8.99
CA ASP A 67 15.57 5.74 8.36
C ASP A 67 16.43 4.83 9.27
N TRP A 68 17.65 4.54 8.82
CA TRP A 68 18.59 3.67 9.56
C TRP A 68 19.13 4.30 10.86
N LEU A 69 18.95 5.62 11.04
CA LEU A 69 19.27 6.34 12.27
C LEU A 69 18.05 6.46 13.20
N GLY A 70 16.89 5.95 12.78
CA GLY A 70 15.64 6.09 13.53
C GLY A 70 14.97 7.46 13.36
N ALA A 71 15.38 8.27 12.37
CA ALA A 71 14.70 9.53 12.06
C ALA A 71 13.40 9.27 11.28
N PRO A 72 12.25 9.89 11.65
CA PRO A 72 11.01 9.73 10.91
C PRO A 72 11.16 10.14 9.44
N THR A 73 10.59 9.34 8.54
CA THR A 73 10.62 9.57 7.09
C THR A 73 9.27 9.29 6.44
N ILE A 74 9.05 9.96 5.31
CA ILE A 74 7.91 9.76 4.42
C ILE A 74 8.47 9.50 3.04
N SER A 75 8.11 8.36 2.46
CA SER A 75 8.41 8.06 1.06
C SER A 75 7.13 7.89 0.26
N CYS A 76 7.21 8.08 -1.04
CA CYS A 76 6.11 7.97 -1.97
C CYS A 76 6.36 6.90 -3.03
N VAL A 77 5.30 6.30 -3.56
CA VAL A 77 5.41 5.39 -4.71
C VAL A 77 5.89 6.16 -5.94
N SER A 78 6.96 5.70 -6.57
CA SER A 78 7.55 6.32 -7.77
C SER A 78 6.59 6.32 -8.97
N LYS A 79 6.77 7.31 -9.87
CA LYS A 79 6.01 7.41 -11.13
C LYS A 79 6.59 6.62 -12.29
N THR A 80 7.78 6.04 -12.11
CA THR A 80 8.55 5.28 -13.10
C THR A 80 8.99 3.97 -12.48
N MET A 81 9.06 2.92 -13.31
CA MET A 81 9.64 1.66 -12.90
C MET A 81 11.16 1.80 -12.74
N ASP A 82 11.70 1.08 -11.77
CA ASP A 82 13.12 0.85 -11.63
C ASP A 82 13.57 -0.27 -12.58
N GLU A 83 14.64 -0.05 -13.33
CA GLU A 83 15.14 -1.01 -14.33
C GLU A 83 15.79 -2.25 -13.73
N SER A 84 16.33 -2.14 -12.50
CA SER A 84 16.98 -3.27 -11.82
C SER A 84 15.94 -4.17 -11.16
N PHE A 85 14.93 -3.57 -10.53
CA PHE A 85 13.86 -4.35 -9.92
C PHE A 85 12.87 -4.85 -10.97
N LEU A 86 12.59 -4.08 -12.04
CA LEU A 86 11.44 -4.22 -12.95
C LEU A 86 10.09 -3.86 -12.29
N GLY A 87 10.15 -3.15 -11.17
CA GLY A 87 9.02 -2.79 -10.31
C GLY A 87 9.06 -1.34 -9.88
N LEU A 88 8.09 -0.94 -9.08
CA LEU A 88 8.10 0.40 -8.48
C LEU A 88 8.92 0.39 -7.21
N THR A 89 9.63 1.48 -6.99
CA THR A 89 10.33 1.74 -5.73
C THR A 89 9.70 2.91 -5.01
N LEU A 90 10.02 3.02 -3.72
CA LEU A 90 9.78 4.21 -2.93
C LEU A 90 10.76 5.32 -3.33
N THR A 91 10.30 6.56 -3.36
CA THR A 91 11.09 7.74 -3.72
C THR A 91 10.64 8.95 -2.88
N ALA A 92 11.34 10.07 -3.04
CA ALA A 92 10.94 11.32 -2.39
C ALA A 92 9.54 11.74 -2.84
N CYS A 93 8.77 12.35 -1.94
CA CYS A 93 7.43 12.86 -2.23
C CYS A 93 7.46 14.18 -3.00
N ASP A 94 8.09 14.17 -4.17
CA ASP A 94 8.24 15.31 -5.07
C ASP A 94 7.89 14.93 -6.52
N LYS A 95 8.47 15.64 -7.51
CA LYS A 95 8.29 15.36 -8.93
C LYS A 95 8.67 13.93 -9.36
N THR A 96 9.43 13.15 -8.58
CA THR A 96 9.75 11.75 -8.89
C THR A 96 8.62 10.78 -8.49
N ALA A 97 7.77 11.18 -7.55
CA ALA A 97 6.63 10.40 -7.10
C ALA A 97 5.48 10.41 -8.11
N GLY A 98 4.71 9.31 -8.12
CA GLY A 98 3.47 9.20 -8.89
C GLY A 98 2.35 9.99 -8.23
N THR A 99 1.54 10.65 -9.05
CA THR A 99 0.22 11.15 -8.64
C THR A 99 -0.82 10.18 -9.15
N PHE A 100 -1.65 9.65 -8.25
CA PHE A 100 -2.54 8.54 -8.54
C PHE A 100 -3.99 8.99 -8.56
N GLY A 101 -4.83 8.26 -9.27
CA GLY A 101 -6.29 8.37 -9.26
C GLY A 101 -6.90 6.98 -9.14
N THR A 102 -8.16 6.90 -8.68
CA THR A 102 -8.90 5.65 -8.64
C THR A 102 -10.10 5.68 -9.57
N ARG A 103 -10.44 4.51 -10.10
CA ARG A 103 -11.71 4.29 -10.79
C ARG A 103 -12.29 2.96 -10.39
N TYR A 104 -13.60 2.91 -10.21
CA TYR A 104 -14.27 1.65 -9.92
C TYR A 104 -14.16 0.70 -11.10
N VAL A 105 -13.93 -0.56 -10.78
CA VAL A 105 -14.04 -1.62 -11.76
C VAL A 105 -15.54 -1.84 -11.98
N ALA A 106 -16.03 -1.50 -13.19
CA ALA A 106 -17.47 -1.44 -13.51
C ALA A 106 -18.23 -2.74 -13.24
N THR A 107 -17.54 -3.87 -13.18
CA THR A 107 -18.12 -5.20 -12.92
C THR A 107 -18.10 -5.61 -11.45
N SER A 108 -17.65 -4.74 -10.54
CA SER A 108 -17.45 -5.06 -9.12
C SER A 108 -18.54 -4.48 -8.23
N ASN A 109 -19.26 -5.35 -7.52
CA ASN A 109 -20.18 -4.97 -6.44
C ASN A 109 -19.46 -4.76 -5.09
N THR A 110 -18.13 -4.88 -5.05
CA THR A 110 -17.33 -5.02 -3.80
C THR A 110 -16.38 -3.86 -3.54
N GLY A 111 -16.55 -2.72 -4.24
CA GLY A 111 -15.71 -1.54 -4.03
C GLY A 111 -14.29 -1.69 -4.58
N GLN A 112 -14.07 -2.61 -5.53
CA GLN A 112 -12.78 -2.76 -6.19
C GLN A 112 -12.49 -1.60 -7.13
N VAL A 113 -11.23 -1.21 -7.18
CA VAL A 113 -10.74 -0.09 -7.97
C VAL A 113 -9.53 -0.48 -8.81
N ASN A 114 -9.33 0.21 -9.92
CA ASN A 114 -7.99 0.38 -10.47
C ASN A 114 -7.38 1.64 -9.87
N ILE A 115 -6.09 1.56 -9.52
CA ILE A 115 -5.28 2.72 -9.16
C ILE A 115 -4.45 3.07 -10.41
N PHE A 116 -4.69 4.23 -11.00
CA PHE A 116 -4.03 4.68 -12.23
C PHE A 116 -3.09 5.85 -11.98
N LEU A 117 -2.04 5.97 -12.80
CA LEU A 117 -1.15 7.12 -12.78
C LEU A 117 -1.80 8.29 -13.53
N LYS A 118 -1.96 9.45 -12.89
CA LYS A 118 -2.65 10.61 -13.49
C LYS A 118 -1.94 11.16 -14.74
N SER A 119 -0.61 11.04 -14.80
CA SER A 119 0.17 11.47 -15.98
C SER A 119 0.05 10.54 -17.19
N ASP A 120 -0.41 9.29 -17.01
CA ASP A 120 -0.75 8.36 -18.10
C ASP A 120 -1.83 7.39 -17.61
N THR A 121 -3.10 7.73 -17.86
CA THR A 121 -4.27 7.02 -17.33
C THR A 121 -4.46 5.60 -17.89
N ARG A 122 -3.61 5.20 -18.84
CA ARG A 122 -3.51 3.81 -19.35
C ARG A 122 -2.65 2.93 -18.45
N LYS A 123 -1.78 3.52 -17.62
CA LYS A 123 -0.93 2.84 -16.65
C LYS A 123 -1.66 2.71 -15.32
N CYS A 124 -1.97 1.48 -14.95
CA CYS A 124 -2.44 1.14 -13.62
C CYS A 124 -1.38 0.41 -12.82
N LEU A 125 -1.46 0.55 -11.50
CA LEU A 125 -0.74 -0.32 -10.58
C LEU A 125 -1.25 -1.74 -10.79
N ILE A 126 -0.32 -2.65 -11.08
CA ILE A 126 -0.59 -4.06 -11.26
C ILE A 126 0.37 -4.90 -10.44
N VAL A 127 -0.11 -6.07 -10.07
CA VAL A 127 0.69 -7.12 -9.44
C VAL A 127 1.16 -8.10 -10.50
N LYS A 128 2.46 -8.38 -10.54
CA LYS A 128 3.08 -9.41 -11.38
C LYS A 128 3.90 -10.38 -10.52
N PRO A 129 4.02 -11.66 -10.89
CA PRO A 129 5.01 -12.53 -10.28
C PRO A 129 6.41 -11.91 -10.37
N LEU A 130 7.25 -12.14 -9.35
CA LEU A 130 8.66 -11.72 -9.39
C LEU A 130 9.37 -12.35 -10.60
N GLY A 131 10.21 -11.59 -11.30
CA GLY A 131 10.90 -12.04 -12.52
C GLY A 131 11.79 -13.27 -12.33
N ASN A 132 12.28 -13.50 -11.10
CA ASN A 132 13.04 -14.68 -10.71
C ASN A 132 12.18 -15.80 -10.10
N GLY A 133 10.85 -15.74 -10.26
CA GLY A 133 9.93 -16.73 -9.68
C GLY A 133 9.84 -16.71 -8.15
N GLY A 134 10.29 -15.62 -7.51
CA GLY A 134 10.35 -15.47 -6.05
C GLY A 134 11.56 -16.12 -5.39
N GLY A 135 12.57 -16.51 -6.19
CA GLY A 135 13.86 -16.98 -5.72
C GLY A 135 13.74 -18.17 -4.75
N ALA A 136 14.47 -18.09 -3.63
CA ALA A 136 14.48 -19.14 -2.60
C ALA A 136 13.10 -19.39 -1.93
N TYR A 137 12.16 -18.45 -2.08
CA TYR A 137 10.84 -18.53 -1.48
C TYR A 137 9.75 -18.95 -2.48
N GLY A 138 10.11 -19.18 -3.75
CA GLY A 138 9.18 -19.57 -4.82
C GLY A 138 7.98 -18.61 -4.92
N PRO A 139 6.77 -19.10 -5.26
CA PRO A 139 5.55 -18.27 -5.30
C PRO A 139 5.21 -17.54 -3.98
N ARG A 140 5.81 -17.95 -2.85
CA ARG A 140 5.64 -17.31 -1.54
C ARG A 140 6.60 -16.14 -1.33
N GLY A 141 7.58 -15.94 -2.21
CA GLY A 141 8.52 -14.82 -2.17
C GLY A 141 7.89 -13.46 -2.44
N GLY A 142 6.58 -13.44 -2.71
CA GLY A 142 5.80 -12.25 -2.96
C GLY A 142 5.58 -12.03 -4.45
N ALA A 143 5.05 -10.85 -4.76
CA ALA A 143 4.84 -10.40 -6.12
C ALA A 143 5.30 -8.95 -6.24
N GLN A 144 5.65 -8.56 -7.45
CA GLN A 144 6.10 -7.21 -7.75
C GLN A 144 4.91 -6.30 -8.04
N VAL A 145 4.97 -5.07 -7.54
CA VAL A 145 4.05 -4.00 -7.96
C VAL A 145 4.71 -3.18 -9.06
N THR A 146 4.04 -3.05 -10.19
CA THR A 146 4.55 -2.36 -11.38
C THR A 146 3.43 -1.65 -12.14
N TYR A 147 3.74 -1.02 -13.28
CA TYR A 147 2.72 -0.49 -14.18
C TYR A 147 2.32 -1.50 -15.26
N GLY A 148 1.04 -1.50 -15.60
CA GLY A 148 0.53 -2.18 -16.79
C GLY A 148 -0.87 -1.71 -17.17
N HIS A 149 -1.47 -2.40 -18.14
CA HIS A 149 -2.80 -2.04 -18.60
C HIS A 149 -3.83 -2.31 -17.50
N CYS A 150 -4.80 -1.43 -17.36
CA CYS A 150 -5.78 -1.51 -16.28
C CYS A 150 -6.80 -2.65 -16.41
N SER A 151 -6.90 -3.27 -17.59
CA SER A 151 -7.67 -4.51 -17.78
C SER A 151 -6.88 -5.77 -17.42
N HIS A 152 -5.63 -5.63 -16.99
CA HIS A 152 -4.82 -6.76 -16.53
C HIS A 152 -5.42 -7.35 -15.25
N GLY A 153 -5.45 -8.68 -15.12
CA GLY A 153 -6.07 -9.35 -13.95
C GLY A 153 -5.47 -8.93 -12.60
N GLY A 154 -4.17 -8.59 -12.59
CA GLY A 154 -3.48 -8.06 -11.40
C GLY A 154 -3.68 -6.56 -11.13
N ALA A 155 -4.55 -5.85 -11.86
CA ALA A 155 -4.77 -4.41 -11.71
C ALA A 155 -5.88 -4.04 -10.72
N VAL A 156 -6.48 -5.03 -10.06
CA VAL A 156 -7.66 -4.87 -9.21
C VAL A 156 -7.23 -4.77 -7.75
N TRP A 157 -7.55 -3.64 -7.13
CA TRP A 157 -7.23 -3.35 -5.74
C TRP A 157 -8.52 -3.17 -4.94
N THR A 158 -8.47 -3.50 -3.66
CA THR A 158 -9.54 -3.17 -2.71
C THR A 158 -9.07 -2.00 -1.86
N MET A 159 -9.86 -0.93 -1.83
CA MET A 159 -9.60 0.24 -1.00
C MET A 159 -10.64 0.29 0.11
N ASN A 160 -10.19 0.42 1.36
CA ASN A 160 -11.08 0.60 2.49
C ASN A 160 -11.43 2.09 2.64
N LYS A 161 -12.59 2.49 2.12
CA LYS A 161 -13.07 3.87 2.16
C LYS A 161 -13.34 4.41 3.57
N GLU A 162 -13.52 3.54 4.55
CA GLU A 162 -13.71 3.98 5.95
C GLU A 162 -12.40 4.49 6.55
N THR A 163 -11.26 4.05 6.01
CA THR A 163 -9.93 4.40 6.52
C THR A 163 -9.09 5.22 5.54
N GLY A 164 -9.56 5.42 4.30
CA GLY A 164 -8.87 6.17 3.25
C GLY A 164 -7.95 5.29 2.43
#